data_AF-A0AAD9BC68-F1
#
_entry.id   AF-A0AAD9BC68-F1
#
_cell.length_a   1.000
_cell.length_b   1.000
_cell.length_c   1.000
_cell.angle_alpha   90.00
_cell.angle_beta   90.00
_cell.angle_gamma   90.00
#
_symmetry.space_group_name_H-M   'P 1'
#
loop_
_entity.id
_entity.type
_entity.pdbx_description
1 polymer ?
#
loop_
_entity_poly.entity_id
_entity_poly.type
_entity_poly.pdbx_seq_one_letter_code
_entity_poly.pdbx_strand_id
1 'polypeptide(L)'
;MNVLLNIGSNHRCPAVRACTALHLEQLLDIIGEDEIFASGKIISERLLIAVSKMAVDAASEVRLHGQSMLLVLSRQEEFSVLWHNIIPMKDRHPLQKILQKMRQ
;
A
#
# COMPACT_ATOMS: atom_id res chain seq x y z
N MET A 1 -0.23 -11.07 -9.52
CA MET A 1 -0.31 -9.77 -8.79
C MET A 1 -1.27 -8.75 -9.41
N ASN A 2 -1.20 -8.46 -10.71
CA ASN A 2 -2.02 -7.40 -11.35
C ASN A 2 -3.54 -7.52 -11.15
N VAL A 3 -4.10 -8.74 -11.19
CA VAL A 3 -5.55 -8.97 -10.97
C VAL A 3 -5.94 -8.68 -9.51
N LEU A 4 -5.13 -9.14 -8.55
CA LEU A 4 -5.33 -8.88 -7.12
C LEU A 4 -5.29 -7.37 -6.82
N LEU A 5 -4.28 -6.67 -7.34
CA LEU A 5 -4.11 -5.23 -7.12
C LEU A 5 -5.24 -4.40 -7.75
N ASN A 6 -5.69 -4.75 -8.96
CA ASN A 6 -6.71 -3.95 -9.64
C ASN A 6 -8.15 -4.31 -9.25
N ILE A 7 -8.48 -5.60 -9.16
CA ILE A 7 -9.86 -6.05 -8.91
C ILE A 7 -10.13 -6.10 -7.41
N GLY A 8 -9.20 -6.63 -6.63
CA GLY A 8 -9.37 -6.81 -5.18
C GLY A 8 -9.44 -5.49 -4.42
N SER A 9 -8.57 -4.52 -4.74
CA SER A 9 -8.52 -3.22 -4.04
C SER A 9 -9.72 -2.31 -4.33
N ASN A 10 -10.38 -2.45 -5.49
CA ASN A 10 -11.53 -1.63 -5.90
C ASN A 10 -12.86 -2.39 -5.79
N HIS A 11 -12.86 -3.58 -5.19
CA HIS A 11 -14.07 -4.39 -5.07
C HIS A 11 -15.10 -3.72 -4.15
N ARG A 12 -16.39 -3.80 -4.51
CA ARG A 12 -17.46 -3.17 -3.72
C ARG A 12 -17.65 -3.82 -2.34
N CYS A 13 -17.45 -5.13 -2.26
CA CYS A 13 -17.53 -5.89 -1.00
C CYS A 13 -16.30 -5.61 -0.09
N PRO A 14 -16.49 -5.07 1.13
CA PRO A 14 -15.41 -4.83 2.08
C PRO A 14 -14.62 -6.08 2.47
N ALA A 15 -15.28 -7.23 2.61
CA ALA A 15 -14.62 -8.49 2.96
C ALA A 15 -13.63 -8.94 1.87
N VAL A 16 -13.94 -8.70 0.60
CA VAL A 16 -13.02 -8.99 -0.52
C VAL A 16 -11.81 -8.06 -0.48
N ARG A 17 -12.02 -6.77 -0.18
CA ARG A 17 -10.91 -5.82 -0.01
C ARG A 17 -10.03 -6.18 1.18
N ALA A 18 -10.62 -6.61 2.29
CA ALA A 18 -9.88 -7.03 3.50
C ALA A 18 -9.05 -8.28 3.23
N CYS A 19 -9.65 -9.31 2.62
CA CYS A 19 -8.95 -10.50 2.16
C CYS A 19 -7.80 -10.16 1.20
N THR A 20 -8.02 -9.21 0.28
CA THR A 20 -6.96 -8.75 -0.63
C THR A 20 -5.84 -8.06 0.15
N ALA A 21 -6.15 -7.18 1.10
CA ALA A 21 -5.16 -6.46 1.88
C ALA A 21 -4.31 -7.40 2.75
N LEU A 22 -4.95 -8.39 3.41
CA LEU A 22 -4.27 -9.42 4.19
C LEU A 22 -3.29 -10.23 3.34
N HIS A 23 -3.74 -10.76 2.20
CA HIS A 23 -2.86 -11.57 1.34
C HIS A 23 -1.74 -10.73 0.71
N LEU A 24 -1.97 -9.45 0.44
CA LEU A 24 -0.90 -8.56 -0.02
C LEU A 24 0.13 -8.33 1.08
N GLU A 25 -0.28 -8.06 2.31
CA GLU A 25 0.64 -7.90 3.44
C GLU A 25 1.50 -9.15 3.64
N GLN A 26 0.87 -10.33 3.66
CA GLN A 26 1.58 -11.62 3.75
C GLN A 26 2.59 -11.80 2.60
N LEU A 27 2.26 -11.37 1.39
CA LEU A 27 3.18 -11.43 0.26
C LEU A 27 4.36 -10.46 0.43
N LEU A 28 4.14 -9.27 0.98
CA LEU A 28 5.24 -8.33 1.26
C LEU A 28 6.18 -8.90 2.33
N ASP A 29 5.62 -9.56 3.35
CA ASP A 29 6.42 -10.22 4.39
C ASP A 29 7.27 -11.37 3.82
N ILE A 30 6.75 -12.12 2.84
CA ILE A 30 7.48 -13.22 2.19
C ILE A 30 8.57 -12.71 1.24
N ILE A 31 8.27 -11.67 0.45
CA ILE A 31 9.19 -11.12 -0.56
C ILE A 31 10.30 -10.31 0.12
N GLY A 32 9.98 -9.60 1.20
CA GLY A 32 10.87 -8.64 1.84
C GLY A 32 10.82 -7.27 1.17
N GLU A 33 10.98 -6.22 1.97
CA GLU A 33 10.85 -4.81 1.56
C GLU A 33 11.78 -4.44 0.39
N ASP A 34 13.02 -4.94 0.41
CA ASP A 34 14.08 -4.59 -0.54
C ASP A 34 13.82 -5.19 -1.94
N GLU A 35 13.33 -6.43 -1.97
CA GLU A 35 13.03 -7.16 -3.21
C GLU A 35 11.81 -6.60 -3.94
N ILE A 36 10.86 -5.95 -3.24
CA ILE A 36 9.70 -5.30 -3.85
C ILE A 36 10.14 -4.18 -4.78
N PHE A 37 11.09 -3.35 -4.35
CA PHE A 37 11.59 -2.25 -5.18
C PHE A 37 12.56 -2.74 -6.26
N ALA A 38 13.27 -3.85 -6.02
CA ALA A 38 14.09 -4.54 -7.03
C ALA A 38 13.28 -5.28 -8.11
N SER A 39 12.05 -5.72 -7.80
CA SER A 39 11.18 -6.52 -8.69
C SER A 39 10.70 -5.79 -9.96
N GLY A 40 11.00 -4.50 -10.09
CA GLY A 40 10.78 -3.70 -11.28
C GLY A 40 9.72 -2.61 -11.08
N LYS A 41 9.99 -1.44 -11.66
CA LYS A 41 9.21 -0.20 -11.51
C LYS A 41 7.69 -0.44 -11.58
N ILE A 42 7.19 -1.10 -12.62
CA ILE A 42 5.73 -1.28 -12.82
C ILE A 42 5.05 -1.97 -11.62
N ILE A 43 5.72 -2.91 -10.96
CA ILE A 43 5.17 -3.65 -9.83
C ILE A 43 5.14 -2.76 -8.58
N SER A 44 6.25 -2.09 -8.27
CA SER A 44 6.34 -1.18 -7.12
C SER A 44 5.39 0.01 -7.24
N GLU A 45 5.20 0.57 -8.44
CA GLU A 45 4.22 1.64 -8.70
C GLU A 45 2.79 1.20 -8.38
N ARG A 46 2.38 0.03 -8.88
CA ARG A 46 1.01 -0.50 -8.69
C ARG A 46 0.74 -0.89 -7.26
N LEU A 47 1.72 -1.51 -6.61
CA LEU A 47 1.65 -1.84 -5.19
C LEU A 47 1.47 -0.56 -4.37
N LEU A 48 2.29 0.46 -4.63
CA LEU A 48 2.23 1.73 -3.90
C LEU A 48 0.85 2.39 -4.03
N ILE A 49 0.25 2.39 -5.22
CA ILE A 49 -1.11 2.88 -5.43
C ILE A 49 -2.13 2.07 -4.63
N ALA A 50 -2.03 0.74 -4.66
CA ALA A 50 -2.98 -0.13 -3.95
C ALA A 50 -2.88 0.05 -2.43
N VAL A 51 -1.67 0.05 -1.88
CA VAL A 51 -1.42 0.26 -0.45
C VAL A 51 -1.89 1.65 -0.01
N SER A 52 -1.61 2.69 -0.80
CA SER A 52 -2.08 4.05 -0.52
C SER A 52 -3.60 4.12 -0.44
N LYS A 53 -4.33 3.43 -1.33
CA LYS A 53 -5.80 3.35 -1.28
C LYS A 53 -6.28 2.58 -0.05
N MET A 54 -5.66 1.44 0.26
CA MET A 54 -6.04 0.60 1.39
C MET A 54 -5.86 1.32 2.73
N ALA A 55 -4.78 2.10 2.89
CA ALA A 55 -4.48 2.82 4.12
C ALA A 55 -5.57 3.84 4.52
N VAL A 56 -6.38 4.30 3.57
CA VAL A 56 -7.49 5.25 3.75
C VAL A 56 -8.87 4.64 3.44
N ASP A 57 -8.97 3.30 3.33
CA ASP A 57 -10.23 2.62 3.02
C ASP A 57 -11.33 2.92 4.05
N ALA A 58 -12.60 2.81 3.65
CA ALA A 58 -13.73 2.98 4.57
C ALA A 58 -13.81 1.87 5.64
N ALA A 59 -13.38 0.65 5.31
CA ALA A 59 -13.36 -0.48 6.23
C ALA A 59 -12.10 -0.48 7.12
N SER A 60 -12.29 -0.60 8.43
CA SER A 60 -11.18 -0.54 9.41
C SER A 60 -10.15 -1.64 9.23
N GLU A 61 -10.59 -2.86 8.90
CA GLU A 61 -9.71 -4.00 8.66
C GLU A 61 -8.81 -3.78 7.44
N VAL A 62 -9.36 -3.25 6.34
CA VAL A 62 -8.58 -2.89 5.15
C VAL A 62 -7.56 -1.81 5.49
N ARG A 63 -7.97 -0.80 6.28
CA ARG A 63 -7.05 0.25 6.74
C ARG A 63 -5.90 -0.30 7.56
N LEU A 64 -6.17 -1.24 8.46
CA LEU A 64 -5.15 -1.81 9.34
C LEU A 64 -4.00 -2.40 8.51
N HIS A 65 -4.31 -3.30 7.59
CA HIS A 65 -3.33 -3.92 6.70
C HIS A 65 -2.67 -2.88 5.78
N GLY A 66 -3.46 -1.98 5.18
CA GLY A 66 -2.93 -0.91 4.31
C GLY A 66 -1.94 0.01 5.02
N GLN A 67 -2.20 0.37 6.27
CA GLN A 67 -1.34 1.24 7.07
C GLN A 67 -0.06 0.55 7.51
N SER A 68 -0.14 -0.73 7.90
CA SER A 68 1.02 -1.57 8.20
C SER A 68 1.97 -1.66 7.00
N MET A 69 1.45 -2.04 5.83
CA MET A 69 2.21 -2.09 4.59
C MET A 69 2.79 -0.72 4.19
N LEU A 70 2.03 0.36 4.40
CA LEU A 70 2.52 1.72 4.10
C LEU A 70 3.71 2.09 4.99
N LEU A 71 3.68 1.72 6.27
CA LEU A 71 4.78 1.98 7.20
C LEU A 71 6.06 1.26 6.77
N VAL A 72 5.93 -0.03 6.49
CA VAL A 72 6.96 -0.92 5.95
C VAL A 72 7.60 -0.30 4.70
N LEU A 73 6.80 -0.04 3.66
CA LEU A 73 7.30 0.55 2.41
C LEU A 73 7.96 1.92 2.63
N SER A 74 7.49 2.74 3.59
CA SER A 74 8.03 4.08 3.84
C SER A 74 9.45 4.12 4.39
N ARG A 75 10.04 2.97 4.74
CA ARG A 75 11.42 2.83 5.24
C ARG A 75 12.45 2.76 4.11
N GLN A 76 12.01 2.42 2.90
CA GLN A 76 12.85 2.26 1.73
C GLN A 76 13.16 3.61 1.08
N GLU A 77 14.38 3.81 0.58
CA GLU A 77 14.79 5.10 0.00
C GLU A 77 14.01 5.40 -1.29
N GLU A 78 13.77 4.36 -2.11
CA GLU A 78 13.05 4.39 -3.37
C GLU A 78 11.58 4.80 -3.19
N PHE A 79 11.02 4.57 -2.01
CA PHE A 79 9.64 4.92 -1.69
C PHE A 79 9.39 6.40 -1.92
N SER A 80 10.27 7.28 -1.42
CA SER A 80 10.04 8.73 -1.53
C SER A 80 9.97 9.15 -3.00
N VAL A 81 10.88 8.64 -3.84
CA VAL A 81 10.91 8.95 -5.27
C VAL A 81 9.61 8.51 -5.96
N LEU A 82 9.21 7.25 -5.75
CA LEU A 82 7.99 6.70 -6.35
C LEU A 82 6.73 7.39 -5.83
N TRP A 83 6.67 7.69 -4.54
CA TRP A 83 5.57 8.38 -3.89
C TRP A 83 5.29 9.75 -4.48
N HIS A 84 6.35 10.55 -4.69
CA HIS A 84 6.22 11.89 -5.27
C HIS A 84 5.80 11.85 -6.73
N ASN A 85 6.22 10.82 -7.48
CA ASN A 85 5.95 10.68 -8.90
C ASN A 85 4.53 10.17 -9.20
N ILE A 86 3.96 9.33 -8.33
CA ILE A 86 2.77 8.54 -8.65
C ILE A 86 1.55 8.97 -7.85
N ILE A 87 1.74 9.37 -6.58
CA ILE A 87 0.63 9.71 -5.70
C ILE A 87 0.33 11.21 -5.82
N PRO A 88 -0.88 11.60 -6.26
CA PRO A 88 -1.26 13.01 -6.35
C PRO A 88 -1.12 13.71 -5.00
N MET A 89 -0.69 14.98 -5.01
CA MET A 89 -0.43 15.74 -3.78
C MET A 89 -1.61 15.73 -2.79
N LYS A 90 -2.84 15.83 -3.31
CA LYS A 90 -4.09 15.76 -2.52
C LYS A 90 -4.23 14.45 -1.72
N ASP A 91 -3.75 13.35 -2.28
CA ASP A 91 -3.88 12.01 -1.70
C ASP A 91 -2.71 11.71 -0.76
N ARG A 92 -1.59 12.43 -0.88
CA ARG A 92 -0.41 12.30 -0.01
C ARG A 92 -0.66 12.84 1.40
N HIS A 93 -1.44 13.91 1.56
CA HIS A 93 -1.60 14.57 2.86
C HIS A 93 -2.26 13.67 3.94
N PRO A 94 -3.36 12.96 3.66
CA PRO A 94 -3.92 11.99 4.60
C PRO A 94 -2.91 10.89 4.99
N LEU A 95 -2.17 10.38 4.02
CA LEU A 95 -1.20 9.31 4.20
C LEU A 95 0.02 9.75 5.03
N GLN A 96 0.49 10.99 4.85
CA GLN A 96 1.54 11.58 5.70
C GLN A 96 1.11 11.69 7.15
N LYS A 97 -0.14 12.10 7.42
CA LYS A 97 -0.68 12.14 8.79
C LYS A 97 -0.72 10.75 9.43
N ILE A 98 -1.09 9.73 8.65
CA ILE A 98 -1.08 8.34 9.11
C ILE A 98 0.35 7.89 9.44
N LEU A 99 1.32 8.12 8.54
CA LEU A 99 2.73 7.78 8.78
C LEU A 99 3.31 8.49 10.01
N GLN A 100 2.99 9.78 10.20
CA GLN A 100 3.40 10.53 11.39
C GLN A 100 2.82 9.92 12.66
N LYS A 101 1.52 9.55 12.66
CA LYS A 101 0.87 8.93 13.81
C LYS A 101 1.45 7.56 14.15
N MET A 102 1.82 6.76 13.16
CA MET A 102 2.34 5.39 13.38
C MET A 102 3.81 5.35 13.80
N ARG A 103 4.55 6.45 13.62
CA ARG A 103 5.95 6.57 14.03
C ARG A 103 6.11 7.13 15.46
N GLN A 104 5.01 7.57 16.08
CA GLN A 104 4.93 8.01 17.48
C GLN A 104 4.66 6.81 18.39
#